data_AF-A0A1F5FLJ4-F1
#
_entry.id   AF-A0A1F5FLJ4-F1
#
_cell.length_a   1.000
_cell.length_b   1.000
_cell.length_c   1.000
_cell.angle_alpha   90.00
_cell.angle_beta   90.00
_cell.angle_gamma   90.00
#
_symmetry.space_group_name_H-M   'P 1'
#
loop_
_entity.id
_entity.type
_entity.pdbx_description
1 polymer ?
#
loop_
_entity_poly.entity_id
_entity_poly.type
_entity_poly.pdbx_seq_one_letter_code
_entity_poly.pdbx_strand_id
1 'polypeptide(L)'
;MARREQHSATISLSERNPFDLTMTDLRGVHRMAIEEPLMFGEGTSKETQDLMRSMMAAHMAGPMMPEKIQTNFPIHFPELLYELYEYYGHKKPRIEKLQAQIRPVIRKTNTEREEYDQATTHSGGLDSVYRIVKLLEQGETPLAVHLKNLNAKGNFRESMASEEQCKAWGVPYVSVRLRNGSGSSGFETMRTRDLLLALTVAVQAAPNKVKRVLLEGDMGSSKDYHFSENLNIWKWFNKVLKETGLDLEVVGVDAGDIETIGEVIELEKKLGFSILPMVQNCFSAAFQVGNNRRKWERETPKIAELSSYHWCGSCLKCRRMTLGRIYYADPRFRNITKEEISYFVTDTYKWLEKYQNNADLISKSFLTHLAALAT
;
A
#
# COMPACT_ATOMS: atom_id res chain seq x y z
N MET A 1 3.39 23.56 39.71
CA MET A 1 3.10 22.63 38.59
C MET A 1 3.60 23.27 37.31
N ALA A 2 4.66 22.74 36.70
CA ALA A 2 5.08 23.21 35.38
C ALA A 2 3.95 22.93 34.38
N ARG A 3 3.52 23.96 33.63
CA ARG A 3 2.63 23.75 32.48
C ARG A 3 3.34 22.77 31.56
N ARG A 4 2.77 21.56 31.36
CA ARG A 4 3.15 20.73 30.21
C ARG A 4 2.98 21.62 28.98
N GLU A 5 4.06 21.90 28.26
CA GLU A 5 3.95 22.59 26.98
C GLU A 5 2.97 21.81 26.12
N GLN A 6 1.91 22.49 25.68
CA GLN A 6 0.91 21.87 24.85
C GLN A 6 1.58 21.49 23.52
N HIS A 7 1.59 20.21 23.17
CA HIS A 7 2.17 19.74 21.91
C HIS A 7 1.39 20.34 20.75
N SER A 8 1.97 21.34 20.08
CA SER A 8 1.39 22.03 18.93
C SER A 8 2.16 21.75 17.66
N ALA A 9 1.45 21.66 16.54
CA ALA A 9 2.04 21.60 15.20
C ALA A 9 1.44 22.69 14.31
N THR A 10 2.27 23.24 13.41
CA THR A 10 1.81 24.11 12.32
C THR A 10 1.92 23.36 11.01
N ILE A 11 0.81 23.17 10.30
CA ILE A 11 0.77 22.52 8.98
C ILE A 11 0.42 23.58 7.94
N SER A 12 1.37 23.87 7.05
CA SER A 12 1.23 24.88 6.01
C SER A 12 1.18 24.25 4.63
N LEU A 13 0.19 24.66 3.83
CA LEU A 13 0.04 24.37 2.42
C LEU A 13 0.88 25.35 1.59
N SER A 14 1.49 24.85 0.51
CA SER A 14 2.19 25.65 -0.48
C SER A 14 1.23 26.38 -1.42
N GLU A 15 1.57 27.61 -1.82
CA GLU A 15 0.83 28.32 -2.87
C GLU A 15 1.02 27.69 -4.26
N ARG A 16 2.15 26.98 -4.46
CA ARG A 16 2.56 26.47 -5.78
C ARG A 16 1.97 25.10 -6.11
N ASN A 17 1.64 24.31 -5.09
CA ASN A 17 1.14 22.95 -5.26
C ASN A 17 -0.02 22.70 -4.26
N PRO A 18 -1.22 22.33 -4.76
CA PRO A 18 -2.40 22.10 -3.94
C PRO A 18 -2.30 20.93 -2.94
N PHE A 19 -1.27 20.10 -3.08
CA PHE A 19 -0.99 18.94 -2.24
C PHE A 19 0.48 18.93 -1.81
N ASP A 20 1.03 20.06 -1.39
CA ASP A 20 2.35 20.16 -0.77
C ASP A 20 2.21 20.78 0.62
N LEU A 21 2.33 19.93 1.64
CA LEU A 21 2.20 20.30 3.04
C LEU A 21 3.58 20.27 3.72
N THR A 22 3.83 21.28 4.54
CA THR A 22 4.98 21.35 5.44
C THR A 22 4.46 21.46 6.87
N MET A 23 4.86 20.53 7.74
CA MET A 23 4.55 20.55 9.16
C MET A 23 5.79 20.96 9.94
N THR A 24 5.65 21.93 10.84
CA THR A 24 6.67 22.28 11.82
C THR A 24 6.16 21.95 13.21
N ASP A 25 6.94 21.18 13.95
CA ASP A 25 6.67 20.77 15.32
C ASP A 25 7.93 20.82 16.19
N LEU A 26 7.86 20.26 17.41
CA LEU A 26 8.99 20.18 18.33
C LEU A 26 10.11 19.23 17.85
N ARG A 27 9.83 18.35 16.89
CA ARG A 27 10.79 17.37 16.33
C ARG A 27 11.48 17.90 15.07
N GLY A 28 10.96 18.98 14.47
CA GLY A 28 11.58 19.67 13.35
C GLY A 28 10.60 20.00 12.24
N VAL A 29 11.09 19.91 11.00
CA VAL A 29 10.31 20.21 9.78
C VAL A 29 10.08 18.91 9.02
N HIS A 30 8.81 18.60 8.81
CA HIS A 30 8.33 17.44 8.07
C HIS A 30 7.61 17.90 6.81
N ARG A 31 7.70 17.14 5.71
CA ARG A 31 7.11 17.53 4.43
C ARG A 31 6.39 16.35 3.78
N MET A 32 5.23 16.61 3.20
CA MET A 32 4.50 15.63 2.43
C MET A 32 3.95 16.30 1.17
N ALA A 33 4.30 15.81 0.00
CA ALA A 33 3.80 16.38 -1.25
C ALA A 33 3.48 15.34 -2.32
N ILE A 34 2.42 15.54 -3.10
CA ILE A 34 2.25 14.83 -4.37
C ILE A 34 2.98 15.62 -5.45
N GLU A 35 4.06 15.04 -5.98
CA GLU A 35 4.94 15.67 -6.96
C GLU A 35 4.57 15.32 -8.40
N GLU A 36 4.10 14.09 -8.62
CA GLU A 36 3.65 13.61 -9.93
C GLU A 36 2.38 12.76 -9.80
N PRO A 37 1.48 12.77 -10.80
CA PRO A 37 1.52 13.68 -11.96
C PRO A 37 1.25 15.14 -11.54
N LEU A 38 1.75 16.11 -12.32
CA LEU A 38 1.51 17.55 -12.06
C LEU A 38 0.02 17.92 -12.06
N MET A 39 -0.79 17.10 -12.73
CA MET A 39 -2.25 17.24 -12.86
C MET A 39 -3.01 16.40 -11.83
N PHE A 40 -2.36 15.90 -10.78
CA PHE A 40 -3.06 15.18 -9.71
C PHE A 40 -4.17 16.06 -9.11
N GLY A 41 -5.36 15.49 -8.90
CA GLY A 41 -6.55 16.22 -8.46
C GLY A 41 -7.39 16.84 -9.60
N GLU A 42 -6.94 16.76 -10.84
CA GLU A 42 -7.77 17.07 -12.00
C GLU A 42 -9.06 16.22 -12.00
N GLY A 43 -10.17 16.79 -12.48
CA GLY A 43 -11.46 16.09 -12.54
C GLY A 43 -12.18 15.95 -11.19
N THR A 44 -11.57 16.35 -10.07
CA THR A 44 -12.21 16.30 -8.75
C THR A 44 -12.85 17.63 -8.32
N SER A 45 -13.86 17.55 -7.46
CA SER A 45 -14.49 18.71 -6.82
C SER A 45 -13.51 19.40 -5.87
N LYS A 46 -13.85 20.61 -5.43
CA LYS A 46 -13.06 21.31 -4.41
C LYS A 46 -13.08 20.53 -3.08
N GLU A 47 -14.24 20.00 -2.74
CA GLU A 47 -14.51 19.23 -1.52
C GLU A 47 -13.63 17.97 -1.47
N THR A 48 -13.48 17.27 -2.59
CA THR A 48 -12.58 16.11 -2.69
C THR A 48 -11.12 16.50 -2.49
N GLN A 49 -10.69 17.63 -3.05
CA GLN A 49 -9.33 18.14 -2.86
C GLN A 49 -9.09 18.55 -1.41
N ASP A 50 -10.10 19.12 -0.75
CA ASP A 50 -10.07 19.44 0.68
C ASP A 50 -10.03 18.18 1.57
N LEU A 51 -10.71 17.10 1.18
CA LEU A 51 -10.59 15.79 1.83
C LEU A 51 -9.16 15.25 1.70
N MET A 52 -8.57 15.33 0.50
CA MET A 52 -7.18 14.90 0.28
C MET A 52 -6.20 15.71 1.15
N ARG A 53 -6.34 17.03 1.22
CA ARG A 53 -5.54 17.88 2.11
C ARG A 53 -5.71 17.49 3.59
N SER A 54 -6.94 17.21 4.00
CA SER A 54 -7.26 16.79 5.38
C SER A 54 -6.63 15.42 5.70
N MET A 55 -6.64 14.47 4.75
CA MET A 55 -6.00 13.17 4.88
C MET A 55 -4.47 13.28 4.95
N MET A 56 -3.86 14.11 4.12
CA MET A 56 -2.42 14.37 4.20
C MET A 56 -2.03 15.01 5.54
N ALA A 57 -2.83 15.96 6.04
CA ALA A 57 -2.62 16.55 7.36
C ALA A 57 -2.74 15.51 8.48
N ALA A 58 -3.73 14.60 8.40
CA ALA A 58 -3.87 13.49 9.33
C ALA A 58 -2.68 12.52 9.28
N HIS A 59 -2.17 12.23 8.08
CA HIS A 59 -0.97 11.40 7.91
C HIS A 59 0.28 12.03 8.52
N MET A 60 0.46 13.35 8.37
CA MET A 60 1.58 14.08 8.97
C MET A 60 1.45 14.22 10.49
N ALA A 61 0.24 14.42 11.01
CA ALA A 61 -0.03 14.52 12.44
C ALA A 61 0.05 13.17 13.16
N GLY A 62 -0.24 12.07 12.46
CA GLY A 62 -0.36 10.71 12.99
C GLY A 62 0.76 10.24 13.92
N PRO A 63 2.05 10.52 13.65
CA PRO A 63 3.15 10.09 14.52
C PRO A 63 3.22 10.78 15.87
N MET A 64 2.79 12.04 15.96
CA MET A 64 2.96 12.87 17.15
C MET A 64 1.64 13.19 17.85
N MET A 65 0.51 13.11 17.12
CA MET A 65 -0.84 13.40 17.59
C MET A 65 -0.93 14.73 18.38
N PRO A 66 -0.56 15.88 17.77
CA PRO A 66 -0.48 17.14 18.50
C PRO A 66 -1.87 17.57 19.03
N GLU A 67 -1.93 18.15 20.22
CA GLU A 67 -3.19 18.64 20.81
C GLU A 67 -3.74 19.89 20.11
N LYS A 68 -2.87 20.62 19.40
CA LYS A 68 -3.21 21.83 18.65
C LYS A 68 -2.58 21.79 17.26
N ILE A 69 -3.40 22.01 16.24
CA ILE A 69 -2.97 22.06 14.83
C ILE A 69 -3.32 23.44 14.29
N GLN A 70 -2.31 24.20 13.86
CA GLN A 70 -2.48 25.48 13.20
C GLN A 70 -2.31 25.31 11.69
N THR A 71 -3.21 25.87 10.88
CA THR A 71 -3.20 25.70 9.41
C THR A 71 -3.40 27.00 8.66
N ASN A 72 -2.68 27.17 7.54
CA ASN A 72 -2.91 28.25 6.58
C ASN A 72 -3.89 27.85 5.46
N PHE A 73 -4.64 26.76 5.64
CA PHE A 73 -5.66 26.30 4.71
C PHE A 73 -6.82 25.71 5.52
N PRO A 74 -8.05 25.70 4.98
CA PRO A 74 -9.17 25.12 5.71
C PRO A 74 -9.07 23.58 5.75
N ILE A 75 -9.14 23.01 6.95
CA ILE A 75 -9.44 21.58 7.14
C ILE A 75 -10.96 21.44 7.08
N HIS A 76 -11.49 20.98 5.95
CA HIS A 76 -12.94 20.87 5.73
C HIS A 76 -13.55 19.59 6.32
N PHE A 77 -12.74 18.58 6.62
CA PHE A 77 -13.17 17.31 7.23
C PHE A 77 -12.43 17.08 8.56
N PRO A 78 -12.63 17.94 9.57
CA PRO A 78 -11.99 17.79 10.86
C PRO A 78 -12.37 16.48 11.56
N GLU A 79 -13.52 15.89 11.22
CA GLU A 79 -13.99 14.60 11.72
C GLU A 79 -12.97 13.49 11.45
N LEU A 80 -12.27 13.51 10.30
CA LEU A 80 -11.21 12.55 10.02
C LEU A 80 -10.13 12.55 11.10
N LEU A 81 -9.68 13.75 11.50
CA LEU A 81 -8.69 13.93 12.56
C LEU A 81 -9.28 13.57 13.92
N TYR A 82 -10.55 13.89 14.16
CA TYR A 82 -11.20 13.61 15.44
C TYR A 82 -11.34 12.11 15.68
N GLU A 83 -11.84 11.37 14.70
CA GLU A 83 -12.00 9.91 14.74
C GLU A 83 -10.63 9.23 14.88
N LEU A 84 -9.60 9.70 14.15
CA LEU A 84 -8.23 9.19 14.29
C LEU A 84 -7.71 9.34 15.72
N TYR A 85 -7.93 10.50 16.35
CA TYR A 85 -7.47 10.75 17.72
C TYR A 85 -8.23 9.91 18.73
N GLU A 86 -9.55 9.86 18.63
CA GLU A 86 -10.39 9.06 19.53
C GLU A 86 -10.05 7.58 19.44
N TYR A 87 -9.80 7.04 18.23
CA TYR A 87 -9.40 5.65 18.03
C TYR A 87 -8.16 5.26 18.81
N TYR A 88 -7.18 6.16 18.89
CA TYR A 88 -5.93 5.95 19.63
C TYR A 88 -5.99 6.50 21.08
N GLY A 89 -7.18 6.84 21.61
CA GLY A 89 -7.37 7.29 22.99
C GLY A 89 -6.86 8.71 23.28
N HIS A 90 -6.66 9.52 22.25
CA HIS A 90 -6.24 10.91 22.37
C HIS A 90 -7.44 11.87 22.38
N LYS A 91 -7.27 13.04 23.01
CA LYS A 91 -8.24 14.13 22.94
C LYS A 91 -8.24 14.75 21.54
N LYS A 92 -9.43 15.07 21.01
CA LYS A 92 -9.58 15.80 19.74
C LYS A 92 -8.67 17.04 19.68
N PRO A 93 -7.90 17.23 18.61
CA PRO A 93 -7.01 18.37 18.48
C PRO A 93 -7.82 19.66 18.29
N ARG A 94 -7.34 20.77 18.85
CA ARG A 94 -7.84 22.09 18.52
C ARG A 94 -7.26 22.52 17.17
N ILE A 95 -8.13 22.69 16.17
CA ILE A 95 -7.73 23.17 14.85
C ILE A 95 -7.90 24.69 14.80
N GLU A 96 -6.82 25.41 14.55
CA GLU A 96 -6.80 26.88 14.45
C GLU A 96 -6.33 27.33 13.06
N LYS A 97 -6.89 28.45 12.61
CA LYS A 97 -6.50 29.08 11.34
C LYS A 97 -5.38 30.08 11.58
N LEU A 98 -4.33 30.02 10.76
CA LEU A 98 -3.33 31.07 10.64
C LEU A 98 -3.92 32.30 9.95
N GLN A 99 -3.32 33.48 10.20
CA GLN A 99 -3.81 34.76 9.65
C GLN A 99 -3.81 34.77 8.11
N ALA A 100 -2.74 34.29 7.48
CA ALA A 100 -2.69 34.08 6.05
C ALA A 100 -3.36 32.74 5.69
N GLN A 101 -4.35 32.77 4.80
CA GLN A 101 -5.03 31.59 4.29
C GLN A 101 -4.78 31.44 2.79
N ILE A 102 -4.44 30.22 2.36
CA ILE A 102 -4.14 29.86 0.98
C ILE A 102 -5.26 28.98 0.44
N ARG A 103 -5.62 29.23 -0.83
CA ARG A 103 -6.56 28.43 -1.60
C ARG A 103 -5.92 28.10 -2.95
N PRO A 104 -5.15 27.01 -3.05
CA PRO A 104 -4.45 26.71 -4.28
C PRO A 104 -5.44 26.23 -5.35
N VAL A 105 -5.12 26.54 -6.60
CA VAL A 105 -5.94 26.20 -7.77
C VAL A 105 -5.30 25.02 -8.47
N ILE A 106 -6.10 23.97 -8.74
CA ILE A 106 -5.67 22.87 -9.59
C ILE A 106 -5.79 23.30 -11.05
N ARG A 107 -4.71 23.11 -11.81
CA ARG A 107 -4.75 23.33 -13.25
C ARG A 107 -5.74 22.33 -13.88
N LYS A 108 -6.65 22.81 -14.72
CA LYS A 108 -7.51 21.96 -15.53
C LYS A 108 -6.90 21.83 -16.91
N THR A 109 -6.79 20.61 -17.41
CA THR A 109 -6.57 20.31 -18.82
C THR A 109 -7.79 19.57 -19.35
N ASN A 110 -8.29 19.99 -20.51
CA ASN A 110 -9.33 19.25 -21.21
C ASN A 110 -8.66 18.10 -21.96
N THR A 111 -8.32 17.04 -21.23
CA THR A 111 -7.82 15.80 -21.84
C THR A 111 -8.94 14.78 -21.72
N GLU A 112 -9.49 14.34 -22.85
CA GLU A 112 -10.36 13.16 -22.86
C GLU A 112 -9.55 11.96 -22.34
N ARG A 113 -10.11 11.25 -21.36
CA ARG A 113 -9.50 10.05 -20.80
C ARG A 113 -10.42 8.87 -21.03
N GLU A 114 -9.82 7.70 -21.18
CA GLU A 114 -10.55 6.44 -21.24
C GLU A 114 -11.35 6.23 -19.94
N GLU A 115 -12.56 5.70 -20.09
CA GLU A 115 -13.40 5.34 -18.95
C GLU A 115 -13.05 3.92 -18.49
N TYR A 116 -12.99 3.73 -17.16
CA TYR A 116 -12.80 2.41 -16.56
C TYR A 116 -13.85 2.22 -15.48
N ASP A 117 -14.41 1.02 -15.34
CA ASP A 117 -15.35 0.74 -14.24
C ASP A 117 -14.64 0.69 -12.89
N GLN A 118 -13.38 0.26 -12.88
CA GLN A 118 -12.61 0.00 -11.67
C GLN A 118 -11.19 0.56 -11.75
N ALA A 119 -10.66 1.01 -10.61
CA ALA A 119 -9.24 1.25 -10.39
C ALA A 119 -8.74 0.38 -9.24
N THR A 120 -7.46 0.01 -9.26
CA THR A 120 -6.85 -0.77 -8.17
C THR A 120 -5.52 -0.17 -7.76
N THR A 121 -5.22 -0.25 -6.48
CA THR A 121 -3.85 -0.06 -6.02
C THR A 121 -2.98 -1.19 -6.56
N HIS A 122 -1.78 -0.86 -7.05
CA HIS A 122 -0.85 -1.84 -7.57
C HIS A 122 0.58 -1.58 -7.08
N SER A 123 1.17 -2.55 -6.38
CA SER A 123 2.55 -2.50 -5.86
C SER A 123 3.49 -3.48 -6.57
N GLY A 124 2.93 -4.33 -7.43
CA GLY A 124 3.63 -5.45 -8.05
C GLY A 124 3.91 -6.63 -7.12
N GLY A 125 3.47 -6.55 -5.86
CA GLY A 125 3.44 -7.67 -4.92
C GLY A 125 2.29 -8.64 -5.22
N LEU A 126 2.39 -9.87 -4.71
CA LEU A 126 1.48 -10.98 -5.01
C LEU A 126 0.00 -10.59 -4.92
N ASP A 127 -0.39 -9.95 -3.83
CA ASP A 127 -1.81 -9.68 -3.55
C ASP A 127 -2.37 -8.64 -4.54
N SER A 128 -1.57 -7.64 -4.90
CA SER A 128 -1.93 -6.65 -5.93
C SER A 128 -1.93 -7.19 -7.35
N VAL A 129 -1.08 -8.19 -7.62
CA VAL A 129 -1.03 -8.90 -8.90
C VAL A 129 -2.24 -9.79 -9.06
N TYR A 130 -2.58 -10.56 -8.02
CA TYR A 130 -3.75 -11.42 -7.99
C TYR A 130 -5.03 -10.66 -8.30
N ARG A 131 -5.24 -9.47 -7.70
CA ARG A 131 -6.43 -8.63 -7.99
C ARG A 131 -6.56 -8.28 -9.46
N ILE A 132 -5.48 -7.79 -10.09
CA ILE A 132 -5.50 -7.43 -11.52
C ILE A 132 -5.80 -8.66 -12.37
N VAL A 133 -5.08 -9.75 -12.13
CA VAL A 133 -5.22 -10.97 -12.92
C VAL A 133 -6.63 -11.56 -12.78
N LYS A 134 -7.23 -11.49 -11.60
CA LYS A 134 -8.58 -11.97 -11.36
C LYS A 134 -9.62 -11.17 -12.15
N LEU A 135 -9.45 -9.84 -12.24
CA LEU A 135 -10.29 -8.98 -13.09
C LEU A 135 -10.11 -9.32 -14.58
N LEU A 136 -8.87 -9.52 -15.02
CA LEU A 136 -8.60 -9.91 -16.41
C LEU A 136 -9.25 -11.27 -16.77
N GLU A 137 -9.29 -12.23 -15.84
CA GLU A 137 -10.01 -13.50 -16.03
C GLU A 137 -11.53 -13.31 -16.16
N GLN A 138 -12.07 -12.25 -15.56
CA GLN A 138 -13.47 -11.86 -15.67
C GLN A 138 -13.76 -11.00 -16.93
N GLY A 139 -12.73 -10.71 -17.74
CA GLY A 139 -12.84 -9.82 -18.89
C GLY A 139 -12.89 -8.33 -18.52
N GLU A 140 -12.50 -7.97 -17.29
CA GLU A 140 -12.46 -6.60 -16.79
C GLU A 140 -11.03 -6.05 -16.81
N THR A 141 -10.84 -4.85 -17.37
CA THR A 141 -9.55 -4.15 -17.40
C THR A 141 -9.56 -2.97 -16.44
N PRO A 142 -8.87 -3.04 -15.28
CA PRO A 142 -8.84 -1.95 -14.32
C PRO A 142 -7.80 -0.88 -14.67
N LEU A 143 -7.96 0.33 -14.13
CA LEU A 143 -6.88 1.31 -14.02
C LEU A 143 -5.97 0.96 -12.83
N ALA A 144 -4.74 0.53 -13.10
CA ALA A 144 -3.76 0.30 -12.05
C ALA A 144 -3.09 1.61 -11.63
N VAL A 145 -3.16 1.93 -10.33
CA VAL A 145 -2.53 3.13 -9.76
C VAL A 145 -1.50 2.72 -8.71
N HIS A 146 -0.27 3.21 -8.87
CA HIS A 146 0.83 2.97 -7.94
C HIS A 146 1.22 4.25 -7.20
N LEU A 147 1.19 4.22 -5.87
CA LEU A 147 1.67 5.33 -5.02
C LEU A 147 3.13 5.10 -4.61
N LYS A 148 4.06 5.78 -5.28
CA LYS A 148 5.49 5.72 -4.97
C LYS A 148 5.81 6.45 -3.68
N ASN A 149 6.80 5.93 -2.97
CA ASN A 149 7.39 6.54 -1.76
C ASN A 149 6.44 6.68 -0.57
N LEU A 150 5.35 5.92 -0.52
CA LEU A 150 4.61 5.78 0.73
C LEU A 150 5.51 5.19 1.84
N ASN A 151 6.33 4.20 1.47
CA ASN A 151 7.45 3.70 2.27
C ASN A 151 8.79 4.23 1.73
N ALA A 152 9.86 4.24 2.52
CA ALA A 152 11.15 4.79 2.08
C ALA A 152 12.06 3.77 1.33
N LYS A 153 11.77 2.46 1.41
CA LYS A 153 12.67 1.39 0.94
C LYS A 153 12.17 0.76 -0.37
N GLY A 154 13.00 0.76 -1.42
CA GLY A 154 12.74 -0.05 -2.63
C GLY A 154 11.86 0.59 -3.71
N ASN A 155 11.36 1.80 -3.48
CA ASN A 155 10.28 2.44 -4.27
C ASN A 155 10.50 2.51 -5.79
N PHE A 156 11.73 2.80 -6.22
CA PHE A 156 12.01 2.91 -7.66
C PHE A 156 11.84 1.56 -8.37
N ARG A 157 12.33 0.49 -7.75
CA ARG A 157 12.27 -0.87 -8.30
C ARG A 157 10.84 -1.42 -8.25
N GLU A 158 10.12 -1.12 -7.17
CA GLU A 158 8.70 -1.44 -7.02
C GLU A 158 7.86 -0.84 -8.16
N SER A 159 8.03 0.46 -8.41
CA SER A 159 7.35 1.17 -9.49
C SER A 159 7.68 0.60 -10.88
N MET A 160 8.95 0.27 -11.16
CA MET A 160 9.33 -0.29 -12.46
C MET A 160 8.69 -1.66 -12.70
N ALA A 161 8.71 -2.53 -11.69
CA ALA A 161 8.13 -3.85 -11.82
C ALA A 161 6.60 -3.80 -11.96
N SER A 162 5.95 -2.90 -11.22
CA SER A 162 4.50 -2.65 -11.34
C SER A 162 4.12 -2.19 -12.75
N GLU A 163 4.91 -1.29 -13.33
CA GLU A 163 4.74 -0.80 -14.70
C GLU A 163 4.97 -1.90 -15.75
N GLU A 164 6.03 -2.71 -15.58
CA GLU A 164 6.36 -3.83 -16.47
C GLU A 164 5.26 -4.89 -16.49
N GLN A 165 4.73 -5.23 -15.31
CA GLN A 165 3.58 -6.12 -15.15
C GLN A 165 2.35 -5.62 -15.88
N CYS A 166 1.93 -4.38 -15.60
CA CYS A 166 0.76 -3.80 -16.25
C CYS A 166 0.92 -3.73 -17.77
N LYS A 167 2.11 -3.33 -18.25
CA LYS A 167 2.43 -3.31 -19.68
C LYS A 167 2.33 -4.70 -20.31
N ALA A 168 2.85 -5.74 -19.66
CA ALA A 168 2.81 -7.11 -20.16
C ALA A 168 1.37 -7.66 -20.27
N TRP A 169 0.46 -7.18 -19.42
CA TRP A 169 -0.94 -7.65 -19.37
C TRP A 169 -1.93 -6.72 -20.08
N GLY A 170 -1.44 -5.65 -20.74
CA GLY A 170 -2.30 -4.67 -21.41
C GLY A 170 -3.17 -3.85 -20.44
N VAL A 171 -2.72 -3.69 -19.20
CA VAL A 171 -3.43 -2.96 -18.14
C VAL A 171 -2.92 -1.51 -18.10
N PRO A 172 -3.80 -0.50 -18.13
CA PRO A 172 -3.40 0.90 -18.02
C PRO A 172 -2.81 1.18 -16.63
N TYR A 173 -1.68 1.88 -16.61
CA TYR A 173 -0.88 2.12 -15.41
C TYR A 173 -0.63 3.60 -15.19
N VAL A 174 -0.84 4.08 -13.96
CA VAL A 174 -0.52 5.44 -13.53
C VAL A 174 0.31 5.41 -12.25
N SER A 175 1.45 6.09 -12.30
CA SER A 175 2.31 6.29 -11.13
C SER A 175 2.03 7.66 -10.50
N VAL A 176 1.75 7.67 -9.20
CA VAL A 176 1.67 8.88 -8.37
C VAL A 176 2.92 8.94 -7.48
N ARG A 177 3.71 10.02 -7.57
CA ARG A 177 4.92 10.21 -6.77
C ARG A 177 4.64 11.05 -5.53
N LEU A 178 4.80 10.43 -4.36
CA LEU A 178 4.80 11.12 -3.08
C LEU A 178 6.24 11.55 -2.72
N ARG A 179 6.43 12.78 -2.25
CA ARG A 179 7.56 13.15 -1.40
C ARG A 179 7.12 12.93 0.03
N ASN A 180 7.57 11.83 0.64
CA ASN A 180 7.19 11.49 2.01
C ASN A 180 8.32 11.73 3.00
N GLY A 181 8.35 12.92 3.58
CA GLY A 181 9.16 13.30 4.74
C GLY A 181 8.29 13.59 5.95
N SER A 182 7.17 12.88 6.12
CA SER A 182 6.22 13.08 7.23
C SER A 182 6.77 12.64 8.60
N GLY A 183 7.85 11.86 8.62
CA GLY A 183 8.35 11.22 9.83
C GLY A 183 7.56 9.97 10.24
N SER A 184 6.46 9.64 9.55
CA SER A 184 5.69 8.41 9.75
C SER A 184 6.49 7.19 9.28
N SER A 185 6.75 6.23 10.17
CA SER A 185 7.39 4.97 9.82
C SER A 185 6.74 3.79 10.53
N GLY A 186 6.89 2.57 9.99
CA GLY A 186 6.38 1.36 10.64
C GLY A 186 4.92 1.48 11.11
N PHE A 187 4.71 1.36 12.42
CA PHE A 187 3.39 1.43 13.07
C PHE A 187 2.66 2.77 12.84
N GLU A 188 3.36 3.90 12.76
CA GLU A 188 2.69 5.21 12.63
C GLU A 188 2.12 5.41 11.22
N THR A 189 2.82 4.91 10.20
CA THR A 189 2.33 4.90 8.82
C THR A 189 1.02 4.14 8.72
N MET A 190 0.91 2.99 9.38
CA MET A 190 -0.28 2.11 9.37
C MET A 190 -1.55 2.77 9.89
N ARG A 191 -1.47 3.87 10.67
CA ARG A 191 -2.66 4.56 11.18
C ARG A 191 -3.55 5.10 10.06
N THR A 192 -2.95 5.53 8.95
CA THR A 192 -3.65 6.24 7.86
C THR A 192 -3.28 5.73 6.47
N ARG A 193 -2.34 4.79 6.37
CA ARG A 193 -1.77 4.27 5.11
C ARG A 193 -2.85 3.93 4.09
N ASP A 194 -3.83 3.12 4.49
CA ASP A 194 -4.76 2.53 3.52
C ASP A 194 -5.81 3.53 3.06
N LEU A 195 -6.27 4.42 3.94
CA LEU A 195 -7.17 5.51 3.57
C LEU A 195 -6.46 6.53 2.66
N LEU A 196 -5.20 6.86 2.96
CA LEU A 196 -4.40 7.75 2.11
C LEU A 196 -4.17 7.12 0.73
N LEU A 197 -3.83 5.83 0.69
CA LEU A 197 -3.63 5.09 -0.56
C LEU A 197 -4.93 5.03 -1.36
N ALA A 198 -6.05 4.65 -0.75
CA ALA A 198 -7.37 4.63 -1.38
C ALA A 198 -7.78 6.00 -1.93
N LEU A 199 -7.65 7.05 -1.13
CA LEU A 199 -8.00 8.40 -1.56
C LEU A 199 -7.11 8.86 -2.72
N THR A 200 -5.83 8.51 -2.68
CA THR A 200 -4.90 8.82 -3.78
C THR A 200 -5.36 8.17 -5.08
N VAL A 201 -5.76 6.90 -5.04
CA VAL A 201 -6.30 6.20 -6.23
C VAL A 201 -7.62 6.81 -6.67
N ALA A 202 -8.54 7.07 -5.76
CA ALA A 202 -9.83 7.70 -6.03
C ALA A 202 -9.67 9.06 -6.73
N VAL A 203 -8.79 9.93 -6.21
CA VAL A 203 -8.50 11.24 -6.78
C VAL A 203 -7.80 11.13 -8.13
N GLN A 204 -6.85 10.21 -8.27
CA GLN A 204 -6.12 10.00 -9.53
C GLN A 204 -7.02 9.44 -10.65
N ALA A 205 -7.97 8.58 -10.28
CA ALA A 205 -8.85 7.88 -11.20
C ALA A 205 -10.16 8.62 -11.49
N ALA A 206 -10.48 9.70 -10.76
CA ALA A 206 -11.71 10.46 -10.94
C ALA A 206 -11.95 10.95 -12.39
N PRO A 207 -10.93 11.45 -13.14
CA PRO A 207 -11.09 11.79 -14.55
C PRO A 207 -11.55 10.62 -15.45
N ASN A 208 -11.30 9.38 -15.04
CA ASN A 208 -11.63 8.15 -15.77
C ASN A 208 -13.01 7.58 -15.39
N LYS A 209 -13.82 8.32 -14.62
CA LYS A 209 -15.19 7.96 -14.20
C LYS A 209 -15.29 6.58 -13.52
N VAL A 210 -14.26 6.21 -12.78
CA VAL A 210 -14.20 4.97 -12.02
C VAL A 210 -15.30 4.92 -10.95
N LYS A 211 -16.00 3.79 -10.87
CA LYS A 211 -17.07 3.53 -9.90
C LYS A 211 -16.59 2.79 -8.66
N ARG A 212 -15.46 2.07 -8.77
CA ARG A 212 -14.91 1.28 -7.67
C ARG A 212 -13.40 1.37 -7.59
N VAL A 213 -12.87 1.57 -6.40
CA VAL A 213 -11.45 1.46 -6.08
C VAL A 213 -11.20 0.20 -5.27
N LEU A 214 -10.30 -0.66 -5.75
CA LEU A 214 -9.88 -1.86 -5.05
C LEU A 214 -8.55 -1.62 -4.31
N LEU A 215 -8.50 -2.06 -3.06
CA LEU A 215 -7.31 -1.96 -2.21
C LEU A 215 -6.96 -3.31 -1.58
N GLU A 216 -5.70 -3.48 -1.19
CA GLU A 216 -5.18 -4.68 -0.53
C GLU A 216 -5.59 -4.75 0.94
N GLY A 217 -6.12 -5.89 1.36
CA GLY A 217 -6.36 -6.21 2.76
C GLY A 217 -7.84 -6.27 3.12
N ASP A 218 -8.15 -7.11 4.11
CA ASP A 218 -9.49 -7.23 4.67
C ASP A 218 -9.79 -6.07 5.62
N MET A 219 -11.03 -5.61 5.60
CA MET A 219 -11.54 -4.57 6.49
C MET A 219 -12.25 -5.26 7.65
N GLY A 220 -11.57 -5.37 8.78
CA GLY A 220 -12.07 -6.16 9.91
C GLY A 220 -12.58 -5.33 11.08
N SER A 221 -13.16 -6.02 12.04
CA SER A 221 -13.71 -5.44 13.27
C SER A 221 -12.88 -5.76 14.52
N SER A 222 -11.66 -6.28 14.35
CA SER A 222 -10.79 -6.57 15.49
C SER A 222 -10.38 -5.28 16.20
N LYS A 223 -10.24 -5.35 17.53
CA LYS A 223 -9.74 -4.24 18.35
C LYS A 223 -8.25 -3.96 18.11
N ASP A 224 -7.53 -4.94 17.57
CA ASP A 224 -6.09 -4.85 17.33
C ASP A 224 -5.77 -4.19 15.97
N TYR A 225 -6.79 -3.90 15.17
CA TYR A 225 -6.60 -3.28 13.85
C TYR A 225 -6.19 -1.82 13.99
N HIS A 226 -5.44 -1.33 13.02
CA HIS A 226 -5.19 0.09 12.89
C HIS A 226 -6.44 0.85 12.44
N PHE A 227 -6.43 2.16 12.64
CA PHE A 227 -7.53 3.03 12.24
C PHE A 227 -7.89 2.86 10.74
N SER A 228 -6.90 2.79 9.85
CA SER A 228 -7.14 2.56 8.42
C SER A 228 -7.48 1.12 8.03
N GLU A 229 -7.48 0.17 8.97
CA GLU A 229 -7.86 -1.23 8.75
C GLU A 229 -9.27 -1.53 9.29
N ASN A 230 -9.84 -0.63 10.10
CA ASN A 230 -11.11 -0.85 10.77
C ASN A 230 -12.32 -0.66 9.83
N LEU A 231 -13.21 -1.65 9.81
CA LEU A 231 -14.40 -1.69 8.95
C LEU A 231 -15.34 -0.48 9.12
N ASN A 232 -15.52 0.02 10.35
CA ASN A 232 -16.42 1.16 10.59
C ASN A 232 -15.83 2.45 10.01
N ILE A 233 -14.50 2.59 10.05
CA ILE A 233 -13.80 3.72 9.44
C ILE A 233 -13.96 3.68 7.92
N TRP A 234 -13.92 2.51 7.29
CA TRP A 234 -14.17 2.38 5.86
C TRP A 234 -15.60 2.71 5.44
N LYS A 235 -16.60 2.29 6.23
CA LYS A 235 -18.01 2.68 6.00
C LYS A 235 -18.19 4.19 6.04
N TRP A 236 -17.59 4.83 7.05
CA TRP A 236 -17.58 6.29 7.17
C TRP A 236 -16.85 6.94 5.99
N PHE A 237 -15.66 6.45 5.64
CA PHE A 237 -14.85 6.99 4.56
C PHE A 237 -15.57 6.96 3.20
N ASN A 238 -16.23 5.84 2.88
CA ASN A 238 -17.06 5.73 1.66
C ASN A 238 -18.25 6.70 1.64
N LYS A 239 -18.85 6.98 2.80
CA LYS A 239 -19.89 8.00 2.91
C LYS A 239 -19.33 9.39 2.61
N VAL A 240 -18.18 9.73 3.19
CA VAL A 240 -17.53 11.04 2.98
C VAL A 240 -17.10 11.23 1.52
N LEU A 241 -16.59 10.18 0.86
CA LEU A 241 -16.25 10.24 -0.57
C LEU A 241 -17.45 10.67 -1.42
N LYS A 242 -18.61 10.04 -1.21
CA LYS A 242 -19.87 10.40 -1.90
C LYS A 242 -20.31 11.83 -1.60
N GLU A 243 -20.21 12.27 -0.35
CA GLU A 243 -20.53 13.65 0.05
C GLU A 243 -19.62 14.69 -0.62
N THR A 244 -18.39 14.31 -0.97
CA THR A 244 -17.48 15.19 -1.72
C THR A 244 -17.75 15.23 -3.23
N GLY A 245 -18.70 14.44 -3.73
CA GLY A 245 -19.01 14.35 -5.17
C GLY A 245 -18.16 13.35 -5.94
N LEU A 246 -17.39 12.49 -5.26
CA LEU A 246 -16.82 11.28 -5.87
C LEU A 246 -17.86 10.16 -5.77
N ASP A 247 -18.57 9.89 -6.85
CA ASP A 247 -19.52 8.77 -6.94
C ASP A 247 -18.78 7.44 -7.20
N LEU A 248 -17.98 7.04 -6.21
CA LEU A 248 -17.25 5.78 -6.21
C LEU A 248 -17.26 5.12 -4.83
N GLU A 249 -16.99 3.83 -4.81
CA GLU A 249 -16.84 3.04 -3.60
C GLU A 249 -15.43 2.43 -3.50
N VAL A 250 -14.84 2.49 -2.32
CA VAL A 250 -13.59 1.79 -2.00
C VAL A 250 -13.91 0.46 -1.33
N VAL A 251 -13.34 -0.62 -1.87
CA VAL A 251 -13.55 -1.99 -1.40
C VAL A 251 -12.19 -2.65 -1.12
N GLY A 252 -12.08 -3.29 0.04
CA GLY A 252 -10.94 -4.11 0.41
C GLY A 252 -11.08 -5.49 -0.20
N VAL A 253 -10.00 -6.01 -0.78
CA VAL A 253 -9.96 -7.35 -1.33
C VAL A 253 -8.78 -8.08 -0.67
N ASP A 254 -9.11 -9.12 0.09
CA ASP A 254 -8.13 -10.07 0.62
C ASP A 254 -8.09 -11.29 -0.30
N ALA A 255 -6.90 -11.58 -0.81
CA ALA A 255 -6.65 -12.70 -1.70
C ALA A 255 -6.50 -14.03 -0.94
N GLY A 256 -6.21 -14.00 0.37
CA GLY A 256 -5.76 -15.16 1.12
C GLY A 256 -4.24 -15.37 1.02
N ASP A 257 -3.67 -16.18 1.92
CA ASP A 257 -2.23 -16.19 2.20
C ASP A 257 -1.41 -16.99 1.17
N ILE A 258 -1.41 -18.32 1.26
CA ILE A 258 -0.66 -19.21 0.33
C ILE A 258 -1.54 -19.68 -0.82
N GLU A 259 -2.83 -19.83 -0.57
CA GLU A 259 -3.86 -20.25 -1.51
C GLU A 259 -3.82 -19.37 -2.77
N THR A 260 -3.56 -18.07 -2.59
CA THR A 260 -3.31 -17.11 -3.68
C THR A 260 -2.26 -17.58 -4.68
N ILE A 261 -1.20 -18.27 -4.24
CA ILE A 261 -0.16 -18.77 -5.15
C ILE A 261 -0.71 -19.89 -6.03
N GLY A 262 -1.48 -20.82 -5.46
CA GLY A 262 -2.15 -21.87 -6.21
C GLY A 262 -3.16 -21.30 -7.21
N GLU A 263 -3.95 -20.32 -6.77
CA GLU A 263 -4.89 -19.63 -7.64
C GLU A 263 -4.20 -18.87 -8.78
N VAL A 264 -3.08 -18.19 -8.50
CA VAL A 264 -2.29 -17.52 -9.55
C VAL A 264 -1.73 -18.51 -10.56
N ILE A 265 -1.28 -19.70 -10.15
CA ILE A 265 -0.83 -20.75 -11.08
C ILE A 265 -1.96 -21.18 -12.02
N GLU A 266 -3.18 -21.32 -11.49
CA GLU A 266 -4.34 -21.65 -12.33
C GLU A 266 -4.75 -20.49 -13.25
N LEU A 267 -4.65 -19.25 -12.78
CA LEU A 267 -4.90 -18.07 -13.60
C LEU A 267 -3.87 -17.92 -14.73
N GLU A 268 -2.58 -18.19 -14.48
CA GLU A 268 -1.54 -18.20 -15.53
C GLU A 268 -1.92 -19.16 -16.68
N LYS A 269 -2.43 -20.35 -16.36
CA LYS A 269 -2.86 -21.34 -17.35
C LYS A 269 -4.08 -20.86 -18.15
N LYS A 270 -5.07 -20.28 -17.47
CA LYS A 270 -6.30 -19.79 -18.10
C LYS A 270 -6.05 -18.61 -19.04
N LEU A 271 -5.21 -17.68 -18.61
CA LEU A 271 -4.95 -16.42 -19.31
C LEU A 271 -3.82 -16.53 -20.34
N GLY A 272 -2.97 -17.54 -20.24
CA GLY A 272 -1.91 -17.80 -21.20
C GLY A 272 -0.71 -16.85 -21.11
N PHE A 273 -0.55 -16.12 -19.99
CA PHE A 273 0.61 -15.25 -19.74
C PHE A 273 1.27 -15.55 -18.39
N SER A 274 2.54 -15.16 -18.27
CA SER A 274 3.33 -15.34 -17.05
C SER A 274 3.01 -14.28 -15.99
N ILE A 275 2.93 -14.71 -14.73
CA ILE A 275 2.58 -13.88 -13.57
C ILE A 275 3.63 -14.03 -12.46
N LEU A 276 3.80 -15.23 -11.88
CA LEU A 276 4.64 -15.46 -10.69
C LEU A 276 6.10 -15.00 -10.82
N PRO A 277 6.78 -15.15 -11.98
CA PRO A 277 8.15 -14.68 -12.17
C PRO A 277 8.25 -13.14 -12.13
N MET A 278 7.16 -12.45 -12.45
CA MET A 278 7.08 -10.99 -12.42
C MET A 278 6.79 -10.47 -11.01
N VAL A 279 6.22 -11.31 -10.11
CA VAL A 279 5.82 -10.90 -8.76
C VAL A 279 7.03 -10.46 -7.92
N GLN A 280 6.85 -9.33 -7.27
CA GLN A 280 7.83 -8.69 -6.41
C GLN A 280 7.57 -9.01 -4.94
N ASN A 281 8.32 -9.96 -4.38
CA ASN A 281 8.12 -10.38 -2.99
C ASN A 281 8.97 -9.61 -1.97
N CYS A 282 10.00 -8.89 -2.42
CA CYS A 282 10.91 -8.16 -1.53
C CYS A 282 11.50 -6.91 -2.20
N PHE A 283 10.78 -5.79 -2.07
CA PHE A 283 11.23 -4.47 -2.52
C PHE A 283 12.48 -3.99 -1.78
N SER A 284 12.73 -4.53 -0.59
CA SER A 284 13.89 -4.25 0.24
C SER A 284 15.06 -5.21 0.04
N ALA A 285 15.01 -6.17 -0.90
CA ALA A 285 16.03 -7.24 -1.03
C ALA A 285 17.46 -6.71 -1.18
N ALA A 286 17.64 -5.64 -1.97
CA ALA A 286 18.94 -4.99 -2.14
C ALA A 286 19.44 -4.25 -0.87
N PHE A 287 18.53 -3.92 0.04
CA PHE A 287 18.82 -3.16 1.26
C PHE A 287 18.81 -4.02 2.53
N GLN A 288 18.25 -5.24 2.48
CA GLN A 288 18.06 -6.06 3.67
C GLN A 288 19.26 -6.93 4.01
N VAL A 289 19.96 -7.55 3.04
CA VAL A 289 21.33 -8.11 3.20
C VAL A 289 21.75 -8.77 1.89
N GLY A 290 22.79 -8.24 1.24
CA GLY A 290 23.30 -8.78 -0.04
C GLY A 290 23.73 -10.26 -0.01
N ASN A 291 23.92 -10.85 1.18
CA ASN A 291 24.35 -12.23 1.34
C ASN A 291 23.21 -13.25 1.44
N ASN A 292 21.97 -12.85 1.71
CA ASN A 292 20.87 -13.81 1.85
C ASN A 292 20.54 -14.50 0.53
N ARG A 293 20.45 -13.74 -0.56
CA ARG A 293 20.25 -14.34 -1.89
C ARG A 293 21.40 -15.29 -2.24
N ARG A 294 22.65 -14.93 -1.94
CA ARG A 294 23.83 -15.79 -2.17
C ARG A 294 23.78 -17.12 -1.41
N LYS A 295 23.21 -17.13 -0.19
CA LYS A 295 22.95 -18.38 0.52
C LYS A 295 22.02 -19.27 -0.30
N TRP A 296 20.89 -18.74 -0.77
CA TRP A 296 19.95 -19.52 -1.56
C TRP A 296 20.50 -19.93 -2.92
N GLU A 297 21.28 -19.08 -3.59
CA GLU A 297 21.98 -19.44 -4.84
C GLU A 297 22.98 -20.59 -4.65
N ARG A 298 23.57 -20.73 -3.45
CA ARG A 298 24.48 -21.83 -3.12
C ARG A 298 23.75 -23.10 -2.71
N GLU A 299 22.73 -22.97 -1.86
CA GLU A 299 22.11 -24.11 -1.15
C GLU A 299 20.85 -24.62 -1.85
N THR A 300 20.17 -23.77 -2.62
CA THR A 300 19.00 -24.09 -3.43
C THR A 300 19.09 -23.42 -4.82
N PRO A 301 20.13 -23.74 -5.62
CA PRO A 301 20.41 -23.05 -6.87
C PRO A 301 19.24 -23.05 -7.86
N LYS A 302 18.48 -24.15 -7.95
CA LYS A 302 17.34 -24.23 -8.87
C LYS A 302 16.16 -23.39 -8.41
N ILE A 303 15.84 -23.39 -7.11
CA ILE A 303 14.84 -22.46 -6.53
C ILE A 303 15.23 -21.01 -6.81
N ALA A 304 16.51 -20.66 -6.59
CA ALA A 304 17.00 -19.30 -6.74
C ALA A 304 16.97 -18.82 -8.21
N GLU A 305 17.35 -19.69 -9.15
CA GLU A 305 17.30 -19.42 -10.60
C GLU A 305 15.87 -19.17 -11.10
N LEU A 306 14.90 -19.95 -10.61
CA LEU A 306 13.50 -19.89 -11.04
C LEU A 306 12.67 -18.82 -10.31
N SER A 307 13.31 -18.01 -9.45
CA SER A 307 12.69 -16.95 -8.68
C SER A 307 13.12 -15.57 -9.20
N SER A 308 12.27 -14.55 -9.02
CA SER A 308 12.60 -13.19 -9.44
C SER A 308 13.91 -12.69 -8.81
N TYR A 309 14.63 -11.79 -9.49
CA TYR A 309 15.92 -11.30 -8.99
C TYR A 309 15.82 -10.51 -7.67
N HIS A 310 14.59 -10.10 -7.31
CA HIS A 310 14.27 -9.46 -6.03
C HIS A 310 13.94 -10.45 -4.91
N TRP A 311 13.87 -11.75 -5.21
CA TRP A 311 13.70 -12.75 -4.17
C TRP A 311 15.00 -12.96 -3.41
N CYS A 312 14.94 -12.84 -2.08
CA CYS A 312 16.06 -13.10 -1.17
C CYS A 312 15.83 -14.31 -0.25
N GLY A 313 14.66 -14.94 -0.32
CA GLY A 313 14.28 -16.13 0.46
C GLY A 313 14.21 -15.96 1.99
N SER A 314 14.46 -14.76 2.53
CA SER A 314 14.70 -14.61 3.98
C SER A 314 13.54 -14.08 4.81
N CYS A 315 12.51 -13.50 4.19
CA CYS A 315 11.34 -12.98 4.88
C CYS A 315 10.13 -13.90 4.69
N LEU A 316 9.08 -13.68 5.48
CA LEU A 316 7.84 -14.45 5.39
C LEU A 316 7.26 -14.45 3.96
N LYS A 317 7.19 -13.28 3.29
CA LYS A 317 6.66 -13.16 1.92
C LYS A 317 7.45 -14.00 0.90
N CYS A 318 8.78 -13.97 0.97
CA CYS A 318 9.62 -14.80 0.09
C CYS A 318 9.46 -16.30 0.38
N ARG A 319 9.36 -16.69 1.65
CA ARG A 319 9.15 -18.09 2.05
C ARG A 319 7.75 -18.56 1.64
N ARG A 320 6.72 -17.73 1.83
CA ARG A 320 5.34 -17.98 1.39
C ARG A 320 5.29 -18.28 -0.10
N MET A 321 5.89 -17.39 -0.91
CA MET A 321 5.98 -17.57 -2.36
C MET A 321 6.66 -18.89 -2.74
N THR A 322 7.85 -19.16 -2.19
CA THR A 322 8.59 -20.39 -2.52
C THR A 322 7.83 -21.64 -2.08
N LEU A 323 7.30 -21.63 -0.85
CA LEU A 323 6.52 -22.72 -0.29
C LEU A 323 5.29 -23.04 -1.16
N GLY A 324 4.49 -22.03 -1.51
CA GLY A 324 3.30 -22.24 -2.34
C GLY A 324 3.63 -22.73 -3.75
N ARG A 325 4.72 -22.25 -4.36
CA ARG A 325 5.15 -22.73 -5.69
C ARG A 325 5.61 -24.20 -5.67
N ILE A 326 6.28 -24.64 -4.61
CA ILE A 326 6.64 -26.05 -4.44
C ILE A 326 5.37 -26.87 -4.17
N TYR A 327 4.56 -26.44 -3.21
CA TYR A 327 3.38 -27.19 -2.75
C TYR A 327 2.32 -27.38 -3.85
N TYR A 328 1.97 -26.32 -4.58
CA TYR A 328 1.00 -26.38 -5.68
C TYR A 328 1.63 -26.82 -7.02
N ALA A 329 2.85 -27.35 -6.99
CA ALA A 329 3.54 -27.91 -8.15
C ALA A 329 3.58 -26.94 -9.35
N ASP A 330 4.07 -25.70 -9.12
CA ASP A 330 4.36 -24.76 -10.21
C ASP A 330 5.16 -25.49 -11.31
N PRO A 331 4.70 -25.51 -12.57
CA PRO A 331 5.39 -26.22 -13.65
C PRO A 331 6.87 -25.86 -13.82
N ARG A 332 7.26 -24.63 -13.45
CA ARG A 332 8.66 -24.18 -13.45
C ARG A 332 9.49 -24.89 -12.37
N PHE A 333 8.86 -25.26 -11.26
CA PHE A 333 9.47 -25.87 -10.08
C PHE A 333 9.51 -27.41 -10.14
N ARG A 334 8.96 -28.03 -11.20
CA ARG A 334 8.88 -29.50 -11.37
C ARG A 334 10.21 -30.27 -11.24
N ASN A 335 11.33 -29.60 -11.51
CA ASN A 335 12.67 -30.21 -11.54
C ASN A 335 13.51 -29.83 -10.32
N ILE A 336 12.94 -29.22 -9.28
CA ILE A 336 13.65 -28.96 -8.03
C ILE A 336 13.90 -30.30 -7.34
N THR A 337 15.13 -30.52 -6.91
CA THR A 337 15.52 -31.78 -6.27
C THR A 337 14.97 -31.89 -4.85
N LYS A 338 14.83 -33.11 -4.34
CA LYS A 338 14.38 -33.34 -2.96
C LYS A 338 15.32 -32.71 -1.93
N GLU A 339 16.61 -32.64 -2.24
CA GLU A 339 17.63 -32.03 -1.39
C GLU A 339 17.40 -30.52 -1.24
N GLU A 340 17.10 -29.79 -2.32
CA GLU A 340 16.79 -28.36 -2.25
C GLU A 340 15.49 -28.09 -1.47
N ILE A 341 14.46 -28.92 -1.68
CA ILE A 341 13.18 -28.81 -0.93
C ILE A 341 13.44 -29.06 0.56
N SER A 342 14.15 -30.13 0.91
CA SER A 342 14.49 -30.46 2.29
C SER A 342 15.31 -29.35 2.96
N TYR A 343 16.26 -28.75 2.23
CA TYR A 343 17.02 -27.60 2.75
C TYR A 343 16.12 -26.40 3.03
N PHE A 344 15.26 -26.03 2.07
CA PHE A 344 14.34 -24.90 2.21
C PHE A 344 13.38 -25.09 3.40
N VAL A 345 12.81 -26.28 3.54
CA VAL A 345 11.89 -26.63 4.64
C VAL A 345 12.62 -26.55 5.99
N THR A 346 13.79 -27.19 6.10
CA THR A 346 14.61 -27.16 7.33
C THR A 346 15.02 -25.74 7.71
N ASP A 347 15.44 -24.93 6.74
CA ASP A 347 15.81 -23.55 6.98
C ASP A 347 14.60 -22.68 7.38
N THR A 348 13.42 -22.99 6.84
CA THR A 348 12.18 -22.32 7.21
C THR A 348 11.83 -22.62 8.67
N TYR A 349 11.89 -23.88 9.11
CA TYR A 349 11.70 -24.21 10.54
C TYR A 349 12.70 -23.49 11.45
N LYS A 350 13.99 -23.50 11.12
CA LYS A 350 15.01 -22.76 11.88
C LYS A 350 14.74 -21.25 11.93
N TRP A 351 14.21 -20.69 10.84
CA TRP A 351 13.82 -19.29 10.78
C TRP A 351 12.62 -18.99 11.69
N LEU A 352 11.63 -19.90 11.76
CA LEU A 352 10.50 -19.78 12.70
C LEU A 352 10.96 -19.78 14.15
N GLU A 353 11.83 -20.73 14.51
CA GLU A 353 12.38 -20.85 15.87
C GLU A 353 13.19 -19.62 16.27
N LYS A 354 14.01 -19.10 15.34
CA LYS A 354 14.87 -17.95 15.58
C LYS A 354 14.10 -16.64 15.73
N TYR A 355 13.01 -16.49 14.99
CA TYR A 355 12.22 -15.26 14.94
C TYR A 355 10.80 -15.52 15.45
N GLN A 356 10.68 -15.82 16.74
CA GLN A 356 9.42 -16.23 17.38
C GLN A 356 8.28 -15.20 17.19
N ASN A 357 8.59 -13.90 17.16
CA ASN A 357 7.59 -12.85 16.91
C ASN A 357 7.00 -12.88 15.49
N ASN A 358 7.58 -13.65 14.55
CA ASN A 358 6.97 -13.86 13.24
C ASN A 358 5.89 -14.93 13.27
N ALA A 359 5.77 -15.73 14.34
CA ALA A 359 4.72 -16.74 14.49
C ALA A 359 3.32 -16.12 14.42
N ASP A 360 3.16 -14.91 14.95
CA ASP A 360 1.90 -14.16 14.92
C ASP A 360 1.51 -13.70 13.50
N LEU A 361 2.47 -13.65 12.57
CA LEU A 361 2.26 -13.27 11.18
C LEU A 361 1.99 -14.48 10.27
N ILE A 362 2.05 -15.70 10.80
CA ILE A 362 2.02 -16.94 10.01
C ILE A 362 0.63 -17.54 10.07
N SER A 363 0.06 -17.77 8.90
CA SER A 363 -1.23 -18.44 8.79
C SER A 363 -1.15 -19.92 9.14
N LYS A 364 -2.28 -20.49 9.53
CA LYS A 364 -2.43 -21.94 9.68
C LYS A 364 -2.12 -22.69 8.38
N SER A 365 -2.48 -22.13 7.23
CA SER A 365 -2.20 -22.77 5.94
C SER A 365 -0.70 -22.84 5.65
N PHE A 366 0.07 -21.82 6.02
CA PHE A 366 1.54 -21.86 5.95
C PHE A 366 2.14 -23.03 6.71
N LEU A 367 1.75 -23.21 7.97
CA LEU A 367 2.27 -24.32 8.77
C LEU A 367 1.85 -25.68 8.21
N THR A 368 0.63 -25.79 7.70
CA THR A 368 0.10 -27.01 7.10
C THR A 368 0.88 -27.40 5.84
N HIS A 369 1.08 -26.45 4.94
CA HIS A 369 1.84 -26.67 3.70
C HIS A 369 3.32 -26.96 3.98
N LEU A 370 3.93 -26.29 4.95
CA LEU A 370 5.31 -26.54 5.35
C LEU A 370 5.50 -27.96 5.90
N ALA A 371 4.58 -28.41 6.76
CA ALA A 371 4.62 -29.77 7.31
C ALA A 371 4.42 -30.84 6.22
N ALA A 372 3.55 -30.59 5.24
CA ALA A 372 3.32 -31.51 4.12
C ALA A 372 4.54 -31.67 3.20
N LEU A 373 5.43 -30.67 3.13
CA LEU A 373 6.70 -30.79 2.39
C LEU A 373 7.85 -31.37 3.22
N ALA A 374 7.66 -31.54 4.53
CA ALA A 374 8.66 -32.13 5.42
C ALA A 374 8.58 -33.67 5.46
N THR A 375 7.50 -34.25 4.92
CA THR A 375 7.28 -35.69 4.74
C THR A 375 7.71 -36.14 3.36
#